data_AF-A0AA38L695-F1
#
_entry.id   AF-A0AA38L695-F1
#
_cell.length_a   1.000
_cell.length_b   1.000
_cell.length_c   1.000
_cell.angle_alpha   90.00
_cell.angle_beta   90.00
_cell.angle_gamma   90.00
#
_symmetry.space_group_name_H-M   'P 1'
#
loop_
_entity.id
_entity.type
_entity.pdbx_description
1 polymer ?
#
loop_
_entity_poly.entity_id
_entity_poly.type
_entity_poly.pdbx_seq_one_letter_code
_entity_poly.pdbx_strand_id
1 'polypeptide(L)'
;MLSYSLILLLAIHRTLGDPTDFVHPNYVLQHAHDSSTNSAKATITRNAQSLAKNGPYSIINNNGVSAPSGDKHDYLSWAPYHWPECNWCGTGRTHLVHSGNGGNETDTEPAEPPPDQDLGPGEDTGDNYDDASYMQARSEHLDNILNLASRHNRLLRLRRSAPSSVMEISSSPIISLAPTTGEPSATESVLDVLPQAPFGTLSLIPTVGISSGISSGISTGSLPTRTSHTTSQHIAGSSSAPQAAVKTDKPSKSACTPSPTKSIPPSATWTTCPYVARDGQVNPDVRTLVGAGAINQASDGFLSNVLASVFSGNRQYVKAAVNILNAFFLDPETRMNPNVNYGQVVRGPGNNVGTFTGPLDMRGLIKVTNAIMILRGSNSPDWTSELDQKMRTWMTQYLQWLQSNSIGQKARSRPNNHGTFYYLSISALSLALDKPQDATNALEEFFRTTFQDQIAKSGEQPFESVRTRPFHYRCFNLEGLIVLAKIGDYLGKNYWDMKTKYGSTIKTAIDFTMGVKPGSEKIEELVPHVAAAMAAYGPSQAYTNFLNKENASNQPFWFYDQVSALSHAPASKSGSSKRSMLAWRRDDDDGVTGTVDPECPAYFVEHERAEIDNGVYVTCKELLPYYLGHVEDQYS
;
A
#
# COMPACT_ATOMS: atom_id res chain seq x y z
N MET A 1 -42.88 -6.88 -35.97
CA MET A 1 -41.87 -5.80 -36.09
C MET A 1 -42.26 -4.71 -35.10
N LEU A 2 -41.39 -4.16 -34.25
CA LEU A 2 -39.96 -4.47 -34.03
C LEU A 2 -39.72 -4.80 -32.54
N SER A 3 -38.68 -5.58 -32.26
CA SER A 3 -38.18 -5.76 -30.90
C SER A 3 -37.33 -4.55 -30.49
N TYR A 4 -37.54 -4.02 -29.28
CA TYR A 4 -36.63 -3.06 -28.66
C TYR A 4 -35.85 -3.73 -27.54
N SER A 5 -34.68 -4.27 -27.87
CA SER A 5 -33.70 -4.75 -26.90
C SER A 5 -33.09 -3.55 -26.17
N LEU A 6 -33.53 -3.27 -24.95
CA LEU A 6 -32.96 -2.21 -24.13
C LEU A 6 -31.60 -2.69 -23.57
N ILE A 7 -30.51 -2.40 -24.29
CA ILE A 7 -29.16 -2.70 -23.84
C ILE A 7 -28.84 -1.79 -22.65
N LEU A 8 -29.07 -2.32 -21.45
CA LEU A 8 -28.76 -1.64 -20.19
C LEU A 8 -27.26 -1.77 -19.91
N LEU A 9 -26.46 -0.88 -20.51
CA LEU A 9 -25.03 -0.73 -20.20
C LEU A 9 -24.85 -0.18 -18.78
N LEU A 10 -25.01 -1.06 -17.79
CA LEU A 10 -24.52 -0.88 -16.44
C LEU A 10 -23.00 -0.87 -16.48
N ALA A 11 -22.44 0.30 -16.75
CA ALA A 11 -21.02 0.58 -16.58
C ALA A 11 -20.69 0.64 -15.08
N ILE A 12 -20.73 -0.53 -14.42
CA ILE A 12 -20.20 -0.74 -13.08
C ILE A 12 -18.73 -0.37 -13.16
N HIS A 13 -18.40 0.83 -12.67
CA HIS A 13 -17.02 1.26 -12.56
C HIS A 13 -16.40 0.52 -11.38
N ARG A 14 -15.88 -0.67 -11.67
CA ARG A 14 -14.88 -1.33 -10.82
C ARG A 14 -13.69 -0.39 -10.73
N THR A 15 -13.68 0.47 -9.72
CA THR A 15 -12.45 1.05 -9.19
C THR A 15 -11.67 -0.13 -8.61
N LEU A 16 -10.70 -0.61 -9.37
CA LEU A 16 -9.81 -1.69 -8.92
C LEU A 16 -9.18 -1.24 -7.60
N GLY A 17 -9.16 -2.16 -6.62
CA GLY A 17 -8.91 -1.81 -5.22
C GLY A 17 -7.58 -1.11 -5.02
N ASP A 18 -7.61 0.01 -4.29
CA ASP A 18 -6.51 0.93 -3.96
C ASP A 18 -5.11 0.29 -4.13
N PRO A 19 -4.50 0.42 -5.33
CA PRO A 19 -3.08 0.17 -5.47
C PRO A 19 -2.38 1.37 -4.84
N THR A 20 -1.46 1.11 -3.92
CA THR A 20 -0.53 2.12 -3.42
C THR A 20 0.20 2.71 -4.61
N ASP A 21 0.06 4.02 -4.83
CA ASP A 21 0.47 4.63 -6.10
C ASP A 21 1.18 5.96 -5.89
N PHE A 22 2.05 6.29 -6.85
CA PHE A 22 2.88 7.49 -6.83
C PHE A 22 3.01 8.01 -8.26
N VAL A 23 2.75 9.30 -8.46
CA VAL A 23 2.99 9.97 -9.75
C VAL A 23 4.01 11.08 -9.58
N HIS A 24 4.98 11.18 -10.49
CA HIS A 24 6.05 12.17 -10.42
C HIS A 24 5.43 13.61 -10.40
N PRO A 25 5.63 14.44 -9.36
CA PRO A 25 4.92 15.72 -9.25
C PRO A 25 5.09 16.65 -10.46
N ASN A 26 6.31 16.78 -10.99
CA ASN A 26 6.56 17.58 -12.20
C ASN A 26 5.77 17.08 -13.43
N TYR A 27 5.60 15.76 -13.61
CA TYR A 27 4.78 15.20 -14.68
C TYR A 27 3.31 15.64 -14.53
N VAL A 28 2.75 15.59 -13.31
CA VAL A 28 1.38 16.04 -13.03
C VAL A 28 1.19 17.50 -13.44
N LEU A 29 2.15 18.37 -13.12
CA LEU A 29 2.10 19.80 -13.41
C LEU A 29 2.30 20.11 -14.91
N GLN A 30 3.08 19.30 -15.62
CA GLN A 30 3.37 19.50 -17.05
C GLN A 30 2.30 18.91 -17.97
N HIS A 31 1.79 17.70 -17.67
CA HIS A 31 0.86 16.95 -18.51
C HIS A 31 -0.62 17.04 -18.06
N ALA A 32 -0.93 18.00 -17.18
CA ALA A 32 -2.28 18.27 -16.66
C ALA A 32 -3.34 18.41 -17.76
N HIS A 33 -2.96 18.99 -18.91
CA HIS A 33 -3.87 19.35 -20.01
C HIS A 33 -3.74 18.46 -21.25
N ASP A 34 -2.83 17.48 -21.25
CA ASP A 34 -2.62 16.54 -22.37
C ASP A 34 -3.86 15.68 -22.65
N SER A 35 -4.20 15.49 -23.92
CA SER A 35 -5.41 14.75 -24.31
C SER A 35 -5.28 13.22 -24.19
N SER A 36 -4.06 12.68 -24.14
CA SER A 36 -3.74 11.24 -24.17
C SER A 36 -4.32 10.44 -23.00
N THR A 37 -4.53 11.07 -21.85
CA THR A 37 -4.95 10.43 -20.59
C THR A 37 -6.33 10.93 -20.11
N ASN A 38 -7.12 11.57 -20.98
CA ASN A 38 -8.37 12.23 -20.61
C ASN A 38 -9.39 11.33 -19.89
N SER A 39 -9.52 10.04 -20.27
CA SER A 39 -10.42 9.11 -19.56
C SER A 39 -9.99 8.86 -18.12
N ALA A 40 -8.70 8.59 -17.89
CA ALA A 40 -8.13 8.42 -16.56
C ALA A 40 -8.32 9.69 -15.70
N LYS A 41 -8.04 10.87 -16.27
CA LYS A 41 -8.27 12.17 -15.61
C LYS A 41 -9.75 12.43 -15.29
N ALA A 42 -10.68 12.00 -16.15
CA ALA A 42 -12.11 12.05 -15.88
C ALA A 42 -12.54 11.08 -14.76
N THR A 43 -11.93 9.89 -14.66
CA THR A 43 -12.15 8.96 -13.54
C THR A 43 -11.60 9.53 -12.22
N ILE A 44 -10.37 10.04 -12.21
CA ILE A 44 -9.79 10.74 -11.04
C ILE A 44 -10.69 11.89 -10.57
N THR A 45 -11.23 12.69 -11.51
CA THR A 45 -12.14 13.80 -11.20
C THR A 45 -13.47 13.32 -10.61
N ARG A 46 -14.00 12.17 -11.03
CA ARG A 46 -15.19 11.54 -10.43
C ARG A 46 -14.91 10.99 -9.03
N ASN A 47 -13.77 10.31 -8.85
CA ASN A 47 -13.33 9.80 -7.55
C ASN A 47 -13.20 10.95 -6.54
N ALA A 48 -12.57 12.06 -6.94
CA ALA A 48 -12.47 13.29 -6.14
C ALA A 48 -13.85 13.78 -5.65
N GLN A 49 -14.83 13.87 -6.57
CA GLN A 49 -16.19 14.34 -6.25
C GLN A 49 -17.02 13.36 -5.42
N SER A 50 -16.73 12.06 -5.47
CA SER A 50 -17.39 11.04 -4.64
C SER A 50 -16.80 11.03 -3.23
N LEU A 51 -15.47 10.93 -3.13
CA LEU A 51 -14.75 10.84 -1.87
C LEU A 51 -14.77 12.15 -1.07
N ALA A 52 -14.99 13.30 -1.71
CA ALA A 52 -15.28 14.56 -1.02
C ALA A 52 -16.66 14.59 -0.32
N LYS A 53 -17.60 13.72 -0.70
CA LYS A 53 -18.96 13.65 -0.11
C LYS A 53 -19.12 12.58 0.97
N ASN A 54 -18.33 11.51 0.90
CA ASN A 54 -18.49 10.34 1.77
C ASN A 54 -17.80 10.51 3.14
N GLY A 55 -16.89 11.47 3.28
CA GLY A 55 -16.26 11.85 4.54
C GLY A 55 -17.16 12.73 5.45
N PRO A 56 -16.60 13.36 6.50
CA PRO A 56 -15.19 13.34 6.90
C PRO A 56 -14.71 11.93 7.30
N TYR A 57 -13.45 11.62 7.02
CA TYR A 57 -12.82 10.35 7.38
C TYR A 57 -12.05 10.51 8.69
N SER A 58 -12.22 9.56 9.59
CA SER A 58 -11.60 9.55 10.92
C SER A 58 -11.67 8.13 11.50
N ILE A 59 -10.69 7.79 12.35
CA ILE A 59 -10.63 6.49 13.02
C ILE A 59 -11.36 6.45 14.37
N ILE A 60 -11.91 7.58 14.86
CA ILE A 60 -12.49 7.63 16.23
C ILE A 60 -13.81 6.83 16.35
N ASN A 61 -14.50 6.57 15.24
CA ASN A 61 -15.83 5.94 15.23
C ASN A 61 -15.75 4.42 15.02
N ASN A 62 -15.06 3.74 15.93
CA ASN A 62 -14.86 2.28 15.90
C ASN A 62 -16.07 1.49 16.44
N ASN A 63 -17.29 1.93 16.11
CA ASN A 63 -18.57 1.31 16.52
C ASN A 63 -18.69 1.00 18.03
N GLY A 64 -18.09 1.85 18.87
CA GLY A 64 -18.07 1.69 20.33
C GLY A 64 -16.94 0.82 20.89
N VAL A 65 -16.04 0.31 20.05
CA VAL A 65 -14.81 -0.35 20.50
C VAL A 65 -13.68 0.67 20.61
N SER A 66 -13.00 0.71 21.76
CA SER A 66 -11.81 1.55 21.98
C SER A 66 -10.53 0.73 21.82
N ALA A 67 -9.43 1.40 21.46
CA ALA A 67 -8.10 0.82 21.59
C ALA A 67 -7.79 0.51 23.08
N PRO A 68 -6.93 -0.48 23.38
CA PRO A 68 -6.53 -0.83 24.76
C PRO A 68 -5.93 0.31 25.60
N SER A 69 -5.48 1.42 24.99
CA SER A 69 -5.08 2.65 25.70
C SER A 69 -6.26 3.45 26.28
N GLY A 70 -7.47 3.26 25.76
CA GLY A 70 -8.62 4.13 26.01
C GLY A 70 -8.62 5.44 25.21
N ASP A 71 -7.57 5.73 24.43
CA ASP A 71 -7.55 6.92 23.56
C ASP A 71 -8.40 6.68 22.29
N LYS A 72 -9.32 7.61 21.98
CA LYS A 72 -10.09 7.59 20.73
C LYS A 72 -9.22 7.84 19.49
N HIS A 73 -8.07 8.48 19.66
CA HIS A 73 -7.15 8.85 18.57
C HIS A 73 -6.16 7.74 18.21
N ASP A 74 -6.02 6.68 19.01
CA ASP A 74 -5.15 5.57 18.66
C ASP A 74 -5.77 4.71 17.56
N TYR A 75 -4.99 4.43 16.53
CA TYR A 75 -5.42 3.61 15.41
C TYR A 75 -5.66 2.15 15.83
N LEU A 76 -6.82 1.63 15.50
CA LEU A 76 -7.25 0.27 15.79
C LEU A 76 -7.75 -0.41 14.52
N SER A 77 -7.24 -1.62 14.26
CA SER A 77 -7.76 -2.57 13.26
C SER A 77 -7.53 -4.01 13.78
N TRP A 78 -8.14 -5.01 13.14
CA TRP A 78 -7.97 -6.42 13.55
C TRP A 78 -7.13 -7.21 12.56
N ALA A 79 -6.40 -8.21 13.06
CA ALA A 79 -5.71 -9.17 12.21
C ALA A 79 -6.74 -9.91 11.31
N PRO A 80 -6.58 -9.88 9.96
CA PRO A 80 -7.57 -10.42 9.04
C PRO A 80 -7.67 -11.95 9.16
N TYR A 81 -6.54 -12.63 9.17
CA TYR A 81 -6.46 -14.09 9.11
C TYR A 81 -6.69 -14.81 10.44
N HIS A 82 -7.23 -14.13 11.46
CA HIS A 82 -7.34 -14.69 12.81
C HIS A 82 -8.78 -15.02 13.19
N TRP A 83 -9.02 -16.30 13.47
CA TRP A 83 -10.32 -16.90 13.79
C TRP A 83 -10.36 -17.49 15.21
N PRO A 84 -11.50 -17.43 15.91
CA PRO A 84 -11.62 -17.96 17.27
C PRO A 84 -11.56 -19.50 17.28
N GLU A 85 -10.72 -20.06 18.14
CA GLU A 85 -10.63 -21.49 18.43
C GLU A 85 -11.16 -21.77 19.83
N CYS A 86 -12.46 -22.00 19.93
CA CYS A 86 -13.16 -22.25 21.19
C CYS A 86 -13.42 -23.75 21.39
N ASN A 87 -13.33 -24.24 22.64
CA ASN A 87 -13.69 -25.61 23.01
C ASN A 87 -15.22 -25.81 23.09
N TRP A 88 -15.94 -25.52 22.00
CA TRP A 88 -17.40 -25.51 21.95
C TRP A 88 -18.05 -26.82 22.44
N CYS A 89 -19.09 -26.71 23.26
CA CYS A 89 -19.95 -27.85 23.60
C CYS A 89 -20.61 -28.41 22.34
N GLY A 90 -20.63 -29.74 22.19
CA GLY A 90 -21.06 -30.42 20.98
C GLY A 90 -22.48 -30.09 20.50
N THR A 91 -22.76 -30.44 19.24
CA THR A 91 -23.99 -30.20 18.47
C THR A 91 -24.34 -28.74 18.13
N GLY A 92 -23.49 -27.77 18.46
CA GLY A 92 -23.46 -26.53 17.70
C GLY A 92 -22.85 -26.78 16.32
N ARG A 93 -23.58 -26.50 15.24
CA ARG A 93 -23.01 -26.50 13.88
C ARG A 93 -21.86 -25.50 13.83
N THR A 94 -20.75 -25.89 13.19
CA THR A 94 -19.69 -24.93 12.83
C THR A 94 -20.31 -23.77 12.07
N HIS A 95 -19.81 -22.56 12.29
CA HIS A 95 -20.38 -21.32 11.74
C HIS A 95 -20.01 -21.13 10.25
N LEU A 96 -19.85 -22.24 9.53
CA LEU A 96 -19.19 -22.40 8.23
C LEU A 96 -20.14 -22.96 7.16
N VAL A 97 -21.46 -22.98 7.42
CA VAL A 97 -22.46 -23.53 6.49
C VAL A 97 -23.31 -22.39 5.92
N HIS A 98 -23.25 -22.26 4.59
CA HIS A 98 -24.03 -21.30 3.81
C HIS A 98 -25.54 -21.42 4.00
N SER A 99 -26.25 -20.29 3.85
CA SER A 99 -27.72 -20.26 3.87
C SER A 99 -28.33 -20.71 2.52
N GLY A 100 -28.31 -22.02 2.27
CA GLY A 100 -29.07 -22.68 1.20
C GLY A 100 -30.51 -23.02 1.65
N ASN A 101 -31.43 -23.10 0.68
CA ASN A 101 -32.88 -23.15 0.98
C ASN A 101 -33.39 -24.54 1.39
N GLY A 102 -34.47 -24.57 2.19
CA GLY A 102 -34.90 -25.70 3.01
C GLY A 102 -35.28 -27.02 2.30
N GLY A 103 -35.12 -28.11 3.06
CA GLY A 103 -35.65 -29.45 2.80
C GLY A 103 -35.91 -30.18 4.13
N ASN A 104 -36.99 -30.95 4.21
CA ASN A 104 -37.29 -31.85 5.32
C ASN A 104 -36.60 -33.20 5.09
N GLU A 105 -36.02 -33.81 6.14
CA GLU A 105 -36.08 -35.26 6.35
C GLU A 105 -35.76 -35.63 7.80
N THR A 106 -36.05 -36.87 8.21
CA THR A 106 -36.19 -37.30 9.61
C THR A 106 -35.08 -38.22 10.12
N ASP A 107 -34.83 -38.21 11.43
CA ASP A 107 -33.81 -39.03 12.10
C ASP A 107 -34.06 -40.55 12.00
N THR A 108 -32.99 -41.35 11.79
CA THR A 108 -32.85 -42.72 12.36
C THR A 108 -31.39 -43.18 12.40
N GLU A 109 -30.92 -43.55 13.60
CA GLU A 109 -29.84 -44.51 13.94
C GLU A 109 -28.39 -44.30 13.43
N PRO A 110 -27.36 -44.87 14.12
CA PRO A 110 -25.94 -44.62 13.83
C PRO A 110 -25.23 -45.76 13.05
N ALA A 111 -24.17 -45.41 12.30
CA ALA A 111 -23.26 -46.36 11.65
C ALA A 111 -21.79 -45.90 11.70
N GLU A 112 -20.86 -46.80 11.36
CA GLU A 112 -19.41 -46.72 11.60
C GLU A 112 -18.67 -45.62 10.81
N PRO A 113 -17.49 -45.15 11.28
CA PRO A 113 -16.72 -44.12 10.60
C PRO A 113 -16.06 -44.62 9.30
N PRO A 114 -16.16 -43.87 8.17
CA PRO A 114 -15.36 -44.13 6.98
C PRO A 114 -13.88 -43.75 7.19
N PRO A 115 -12.95 -44.31 6.38
CA PRO A 115 -11.51 -44.09 6.52
C PRO A 115 -11.06 -42.70 6.06
N ASP A 116 -9.78 -42.37 6.32
CA ASP A 116 -9.12 -41.13 5.88
C ASP A 116 -9.44 -40.79 4.42
N GLN A 117 -9.99 -39.60 4.22
CA GLN A 117 -10.17 -39.02 2.89
C GLN A 117 -9.41 -37.70 2.78
N ASP A 118 -8.65 -37.65 1.69
CA ASP A 118 -7.85 -36.55 1.18
C ASP A 118 -8.59 -35.20 1.27
N LEU A 119 -7.90 -34.16 1.78
CA LEU A 119 -8.45 -32.82 1.93
C LEU A 119 -8.38 -32.07 0.59
N GLY A 120 -9.26 -32.47 -0.33
CA GLY A 120 -9.49 -31.74 -1.58
C GLY A 120 -9.88 -30.27 -1.33
N PRO A 121 -9.60 -29.37 -2.30
CA PRO A 121 -9.84 -27.95 -2.12
C PRO A 121 -11.33 -27.66 -1.90
N GLY A 122 -11.67 -27.02 -0.79
CA GLY A 122 -13.03 -26.59 -0.49
C GLY A 122 -13.51 -25.56 -1.52
N GLU A 123 -14.77 -25.65 -1.93
CA GLU A 123 -15.35 -24.77 -2.94
C GLU A 123 -15.32 -23.30 -2.47
N ASP A 124 -14.62 -22.46 -3.25
CA ASP A 124 -14.48 -21.03 -2.98
C ASP A 124 -15.81 -20.30 -3.24
N THR A 125 -16.58 -20.11 -2.18
CA THR A 125 -17.77 -19.26 -2.18
C THR A 125 -17.34 -17.79 -2.19
N GLY A 126 -17.06 -17.28 -3.41
CA GLY A 126 -16.34 -16.03 -3.68
C GLY A 126 -16.96 -14.72 -3.17
N ASP A 127 -17.07 -14.56 -1.86
CA ASP A 127 -17.48 -13.35 -1.16
C ASP A 127 -16.38 -12.27 -1.19
N ASN A 128 -16.37 -11.49 -2.28
CA ASN A 128 -15.55 -10.29 -2.56
C ASN A 128 -14.62 -9.81 -1.41
N TYR A 129 -13.44 -10.42 -1.31
CA TYR A 129 -12.37 -9.93 -0.44
C TYR A 129 -11.37 -9.05 -1.21
N ASP A 130 -11.79 -7.81 -1.43
CA ASP A 130 -10.88 -6.69 -1.74
C ASP A 130 -11.03 -5.63 -0.65
N ASP A 131 -9.99 -4.83 -0.44
CA ASP A 131 -10.13 -3.49 0.19
C ASP A 131 -11.19 -2.64 -0.57
N ALA A 132 -11.30 -2.84 -1.90
CA ALA A 132 -12.34 -2.26 -2.74
C ALA A 132 -13.78 -2.58 -2.28
N SER A 133 -14.01 -3.72 -1.61
CA SER A 133 -15.34 -4.07 -1.11
C SER A 133 -15.83 -3.11 0.00
N TYR A 134 -14.90 -2.48 0.74
CA TYR A 134 -15.21 -1.41 1.68
C TYR A 134 -15.58 -0.09 0.97
N MET A 135 -15.03 0.15 -0.23
CA MET A 135 -15.44 1.27 -1.10
C MET A 135 -16.83 1.04 -1.69
N GLN A 136 -17.10 -0.17 -2.18
CA GLN A 136 -18.25 -0.46 -3.04
C GLN A 136 -19.59 -0.45 -2.29
N ALA A 137 -19.65 -1.05 -1.10
CA ALA A 137 -20.90 -1.26 -0.35
C ALA A 137 -21.68 0.04 0.00
N ARG A 138 -21.01 1.21 -0.01
CA ARG A 138 -21.64 2.52 0.28
C ARG A 138 -22.03 3.31 -0.98
N SER A 139 -21.47 2.99 -2.15
CA SER A 139 -21.79 3.69 -3.42
C SER A 139 -23.15 3.25 -3.97
N GLU A 140 -23.42 1.95 -3.96
CA GLU A 140 -24.60 1.34 -4.60
C GLU A 140 -25.94 1.85 -4.03
N HIS A 141 -25.96 2.32 -2.78
CA HIS A 141 -27.14 2.94 -2.17
C HIS A 141 -27.42 4.37 -2.68
N LEU A 142 -26.37 5.15 -3.00
CA LEU A 142 -26.48 6.57 -3.36
C LEU A 142 -26.82 6.80 -4.84
N ASP A 143 -26.31 5.96 -5.75
CA ASP A 143 -26.64 6.06 -7.18
C ASP A 143 -28.13 5.81 -7.45
N ASN A 144 -28.78 4.96 -6.63
CA ASN A 144 -30.24 4.76 -6.68
C ASN A 144 -31.02 6.02 -6.27
N ILE A 145 -30.56 6.74 -5.24
CA ILE A 145 -31.23 7.96 -4.73
C ILE A 145 -31.06 9.14 -5.71
N LEU A 146 -29.86 9.32 -6.28
CA LEU A 146 -29.59 10.41 -7.24
C LEU A 146 -30.37 10.23 -8.55
N ASN A 147 -30.60 9.00 -9.00
CA ASN A 147 -31.44 8.70 -10.17
C ASN A 147 -32.96 8.86 -9.93
N LEU A 148 -33.41 8.91 -8.67
CA LEU A 148 -34.80 9.28 -8.32
C LEU A 148 -34.98 10.80 -8.31
N ALA A 149 -34.01 11.55 -7.77
CA ALA A 149 -34.06 13.01 -7.70
C ALA A 149 -34.07 13.68 -9.09
N SER A 150 -33.33 13.12 -10.07
CA SER A 150 -33.27 13.65 -11.44
C SER A 150 -34.57 13.51 -12.24
N ARG A 151 -35.54 12.69 -11.78
CA ARG A 151 -36.81 12.45 -12.48
C ARG A 151 -37.94 13.42 -12.12
N HIS A 152 -37.72 14.37 -11.20
CA HIS A 152 -38.74 15.33 -10.77
C HIS A 152 -38.34 16.80 -11.05
N ASN A 153 -38.15 17.14 -12.33
CA ASN A 153 -38.32 18.53 -12.77
C ASN A 153 -39.06 18.60 -14.13
N ARG A 154 -39.83 19.68 -14.32
CA ARG A 154 -41.02 19.67 -15.19
C ARG A 154 -40.75 20.04 -16.65
N LEU A 155 -41.53 19.44 -17.54
CA LEU A 155 -41.65 19.79 -18.96
C LEU A 155 -42.10 21.25 -19.16
N LEU A 156 -41.42 21.98 -20.04
CA LEU A 156 -42.01 23.03 -20.86
C LEU A 156 -41.64 22.79 -22.34
N ARG A 157 -42.66 22.71 -23.20
CA ARG A 157 -42.50 22.53 -24.66
C ARG A 157 -42.55 23.88 -25.37
N LEU A 158 -41.74 24.04 -26.42
CA LEU A 158 -42.09 24.83 -27.60
C LEU A 158 -41.58 24.13 -28.89
N ARG A 159 -41.99 24.62 -30.06
CA ARG A 159 -42.03 23.84 -31.33
C ARG A 159 -40.78 23.97 -32.22
N ARG A 160 -40.60 22.95 -33.07
CA ARG A 160 -39.65 22.88 -34.20
C ARG A 160 -39.92 23.94 -35.28
N SER A 161 -38.85 24.33 -35.98
CA SER A 161 -38.82 24.64 -37.42
C SER A 161 -37.49 24.16 -38.04
N ALA A 162 -37.50 23.79 -39.33
CA ALA A 162 -36.39 23.31 -40.18
C ALA A 162 -36.89 23.35 -41.66
N PRO A 163 -36.11 23.01 -42.73
CA PRO A 163 -34.75 22.46 -42.81
C PRO A 163 -33.86 23.14 -43.91
N SER A 164 -32.97 22.36 -44.56
CA SER A 164 -32.18 22.63 -45.79
C SER A 164 -30.78 23.29 -45.61
N SER A 165 -29.74 22.94 -46.39
CA SER A 165 -29.53 21.78 -47.30
C SER A 165 -28.07 21.64 -47.81
N VAL A 166 -27.52 20.41 -47.72
CA VAL A 166 -26.78 19.66 -48.78
C VAL A 166 -25.42 20.16 -49.34
N MET A 167 -24.49 19.18 -49.46
CA MET A 167 -23.29 19.05 -50.33
C MET A 167 -21.92 19.61 -49.91
N GLU A 168 -20.91 18.90 -50.44
CA GLU A 168 -19.47 18.99 -50.22
C GLU A 168 -18.78 19.67 -51.43
N ILE A 169 -17.49 20.05 -51.29
CA ILE A 169 -16.36 19.52 -52.08
C ILE A 169 -15.04 20.23 -51.68
N SER A 170 -13.91 19.55 -51.84
CA SER A 170 -12.56 20.02 -51.52
C SER A 170 -11.88 20.76 -52.69
N SER A 171 -11.10 21.82 -52.40
CA SER A 171 -9.70 21.99 -52.88
C SER A 171 -9.05 23.31 -52.39
N SER A 172 -7.72 23.31 -52.36
CA SER A 172 -6.80 24.45 -52.02
C SER A 172 -6.02 24.86 -53.32
N PRO A 173 -4.91 25.66 -53.32
CA PRO A 173 -4.22 26.44 -52.26
C PRO A 173 -3.64 27.82 -52.72
N ILE A 174 -2.73 28.40 -51.90
CA ILE A 174 -1.63 29.40 -52.17
C ILE A 174 -1.94 30.86 -52.62
N ILE A 175 -1.45 31.86 -51.87
CA ILE A 175 -0.39 32.86 -52.22
C ILE A 175 -0.32 34.02 -51.19
N SER A 176 0.88 34.61 -51.03
CA SER A 176 1.25 35.68 -50.09
C SER A 176 1.23 37.08 -50.74
N LEU A 177 1.06 38.16 -49.95
CA LEU A 177 1.45 39.55 -50.29
C LEU A 177 1.58 40.47 -49.06
N ALA A 178 2.43 41.50 -49.18
CA ALA A 178 2.76 42.60 -48.25
C ALA A 178 3.23 43.81 -49.13
N PRO A 179 3.96 44.87 -48.67
CA PRO A 179 4.11 45.56 -47.36
C PRO A 179 3.22 46.85 -47.28
N THR A 180 3.51 48.09 -46.80
CA THR A 180 4.68 48.95 -46.45
C THR A 180 4.32 50.09 -45.43
N THR A 181 5.27 51.03 -45.18
CA THR A 181 5.21 52.34 -44.47
C THR A 181 5.38 52.35 -42.93
N GLY A 182 6.21 53.22 -42.32
CA GLY A 182 7.30 54.03 -42.92
C GLY A 182 7.88 55.21 -42.11
N GLU A 183 8.85 54.94 -41.21
CA GLU A 183 9.99 55.84 -40.80
C GLU A 183 9.74 57.29 -40.26
N PRO A 184 10.77 58.06 -39.81
CA PRO A 184 11.95 57.68 -39.00
C PRO A 184 12.26 58.67 -37.83
N SER A 185 13.17 58.29 -36.92
CA SER A 185 14.17 59.20 -36.33
C SER A 185 15.32 58.40 -35.67
N ALA A 186 16.51 58.99 -35.51
CA ALA A 186 17.71 58.28 -35.07
C ALA A 186 18.72 59.17 -34.31
N THR A 187 19.51 58.57 -33.41
CA THR A 187 20.90 58.98 -33.12
C THR A 187 21.71 57.92 -32.34
N GLU A 188 23.02 57.89 -32.61
CA GLU A 188 24.15 57.28 -31.87
C GLU A 188 24.39 55.74 -31.88
N SER A 189 25.66 55.38 -31.63
CA SER A 189 26.39 54.12 -31.98
C SER A 189 26.56 53.17 -30.78
N VAL A 190 26.45 51.83 -30.87
CA VAL A 190 27.19 50.80 -31.67
C VAL A 190 28.60 50.48 -31.12
N LEU A 191 28.94 49.17 -31.09
CA LEU A 191 30.10 48.45 -30.49
C LEU A 191 30.05 48.16 -28.96
N ASP A 192 30.44 46.98 -28.45
CA ASP A 192 30.51 45.62 -29.05
C ASP A 192 30.59 44.50 -27.96
N VAL A 193 30.61 43.23 -28.39
CA VAL A 193 30.98 41.95 -27.72
C VAL A 193 31.72 42.00 -26.36
N LEU A 194 31.39 41.09 -25.42
CA LEU A 194 32.30 40.31 -24.51
C LEU A 194 31.49 39.19 -23.72
N PRO A 195 32.09 38.23 -22.96
CA PRO A 195 31.69 36.81 -23.05
C PRO A 195 31.46 36.07 -21.68
N GLN A 196 31.54 34.73 -21.70
CA GLN A 196 31.32 33.81 -20.56
C GLN A 196 32.57 33.57 -19.66
N ALA A 197 32.31 33.10 -18.42
CA ALA A 197 33.20 32.28 -17.56
C ALA A 197 34.43 33.01 -16.93
N PRO A 198 35.11 32.47 -15.88
CA PRO A 198 35.09 31.10 -15.37
C PRO A 198 35.04 30.90 -13.82
N PHE A 199 35.37 29.67 -13.39
CA PHE A 199 35.48 29.15 -12.02
C PHE A 199 36.57 29.81 -11.15
N GLY A 200 36.51 29.59 -9.83
CA GLY A 200 37.62 29.81 -8.88
C GLY A 200 37.61 28.79 -7.73
N THR A 201 38.80 28.46 -7.18
CA THR A 201 39.00 27.40 -6.16
C THR A 201 40.12 27.72 -5.15
N LEU A 202 40.00 27.20 -3.91
CA LEU A 202 41.04 27.03 -2.86
C LEU A 202 41.73 28.32 -2.30
N SER A 203 41.77 28.59 -0.98
CA SER A 203 42.74 27.95 -0.05
C SER A 203 42.58 28.36 1.44
N LEU A 204 42.40 27.36 2.32
CA LEU A 204 43.26 26.95 3.46
C LEU A 204 43.90 27.90 4.52
N ILE A 205 44.07 27.32 5.75
CA ILE A 205 44.89 27.68 6.96
C ILE A 205 44.53 29.03 7.69
N PRO A 206 44.73 29.20 9.03
CA PRO A 206 45.55 28.40 9.94
C PRO A 206 44.92 27.81 11.23
N THR A 207 45.42 26.62 11.58
CA THR A 207 45.44 26.07 12.95
C THR A 207 46.53 26.72 13.80
N VAL A 208 46.28 26.91 15.10
CA VAL A 208 47.31 27.11 16.13
C VAL A 208 47.13 26.04 17.21
N GLY A 209 48.21 25.33 17.56
CA GLY A 209 48.23 24.36 18.65
C GLY A 209 49.08 24.87 19.83
N ILE A 210 48.74 24.45 21.04
CA ILE A 210 49.56 24.63 22.25
C ILE A 210 49.71 23.25 22.93
N SER A 211 50.89 22.95 23.46
CA SER A 211 51.25 21.63 23.98
C SER A 211 51.40 21.61 25.50
N SER A 212 50.89 20.51 26.10
CA SER A 212 51.44 19.74 27.24
C SER A 212 52.28 20.44 28.33
N GLY A 213 51.88 20.30 29.61
CA GLY A 213 52.71 20.79 30.74
C GLY A 213 52.24 20.49 32.17
N ILE A 214 52.16 19.20 32.56
CA ILE A 214 52.57 18.60 33.87
C ILE A 214 52.32 19.47 35.16
N SER A 215 51.50 19.07 36.16
CA SER A 215 51.89 17.99 37.10
C SER A 215 50.81 17.55 38.13
N SER A 216 50.80 16.23 38.41
CA SER A 216 50.63 15.53 39.71
C SER A 216 49.50 15.86 40.72
N GLY A 217 48.70 14.81 41.02
CA GLY A 217 47.99 14.62 42.31
C GLY A 217 47.39 13.20 42.39
N ILE A 218 47.94 12.31 43.24
CA ILE A 218 47.66 10.86 43.22
C ILE A 218 47.21 10.34 44.60
N SER A 219 46.11 9.56 44.64
CA SER A 219 45.88 8.41 45.55
C SER A 219 44.58 7.70 45.11
N THR A 220 44.59 6.61 44.34
CA THR A 220 44.80 5.18 44.69
C THR A 220 43.77 4.58 45.66
N GLY A 221 42.88 3.72 45.15
CA GLY A 221 42.03 2.79 45.91
C GLY A 221 41.52 1.68 44.98
N SER A 222 41.68 0.41 45.37
CA SER A 222 41.61 -0.74 44.44
C SER A 222 40.26 -1.49 44.46
N LEU A 223 39.98 -2.23 43.37
CA LEU A 223 38.94 -3.28 43.33
C LEU A 223 39.20 -4.37 44.38
N PRO A 224 38.12 -5.00 44.87
CA PRO A 224 38.12 -6.46 44.98
C PRO A 224 36.83 -7.14 44.44
N THR A 225 36.99 -8.37 43.97
CA THR A 225 35.94 -9.31 43.55
C THR A 225 35.16 -9.90 44.73
N ARG A 226 33.85 -10.18 44.56
CA ARG A 226 33.03 -11.18 45.29
C ARG A 226 31.75 -11.46 44.46
N THR A 227 31.56 -12.64 43.86
CA THR A 227 31.04 -13.92 44.41
C THR A 227 29.63 -13.86 45.01
N SER A 228 28.71 -14.62 44.42
CA SER A 228 27.30 -14.72 44.81
C SER A 228 27.09 -15.43 46.15
N HIS A 229 26.20 -14.90 46.98
CA HIS A 229 25.54 -15.65 48.05
C HIS A 229 24.07 -15.23 48.17
N THR A 230 23.16 -16.19 48.14
CA THR A 230 21.74 -15.99 48.47
C THR A 230 21.53 -16.15 49.97
N THR A 231 20.77 -15.24 50.57
CA THR A 231 20.30 -15.38 51.97
C THR A 231 18.88 -14.82 52.05
N SER A 232 17.96 -15.58 52.64
CA SER A 232 16.56 -15.19 52.80
C SER A 232 16.20 -15.16 54.27
N GLN A 233 15.68 -14.02 54.77
CA GLN A 233 14.95 -13.96 56.04
C GLN A 233 13.80 -12.96 55.99
N HIS A 234 12.60 -13.52 56.19
CA HIS A 234 11.42 -13.00 56.89
C HIS A 234 11.17 -11.49 57.06
N ILE A 235 9.96 -11.09 56.68
CA ILE A 235 9.18 -10.06 57.38
C ILE A 235 7.94 -10.73 57.99
N ALA A 236 7.69 -10.43 59.26
CA ALA A 236 6.39 -10.56 59.92
C ALA A 236 6.06 -9.19 60.54
N GLY A 237 4.81 -8.80 60.76
CA GLY A 237 3.54 -9.47 60.49
C GLY A 237 2.48 -8.92 61.46
N SER A 238 1.33 -8.46 60.95
CA SER A 238 0.21 -8.04 61.79
C SER A 238 -1.12 -8.47 61.18
N SER A 239 -2.14 -8.66 62.02
CA SER A 239 -3.15 -9.69 61.82
C SER A 239 -4.56 -9.16 61.52
N SER A 240 -5.24 -9.84 60.60
CA SER A 240 -6.71 -9.90 60.54
C SER A 240 -7.17 -11.37 60.53
N ALA A 241 -8.42 -11.63 60.92
CA ALA A 241 -8.89 -12.94 61.38
C ALA A 241 -9.08 -13.98 60.25
N PRO A 242 -8.89 -15.29 60.53
CA PRO A 242 -9.00 -16.34 59.53
C PRO A 242 -10.46 -16.58 59.13
N GLN A 243 -10.77 -16.43 57.84
CA GLN A 243 -11.94 -17.07 57.24
C GLN A 243 -11.61 -18.53 56.88
N ALA A 244 -12.63 -19.39 56.91
CA ALA A 244 -12.45 -20.84 56.84
C ALA A 244 -11.88 -21.31 55.50
N ALA A 245 -11.15 -22.43 55.53
CA ALA A 245 -10.58 -23.04 54.34
C ALA A 245 -11.67 -23.39 53.31
N VAL A 246 -11.64 -22.70 52.16
CA VAL A 246 -12.36 -23.13 50.97
C VAL A 246 -11.81 -24.50 50.58
N LYS A 247 -12.71 -25.46 50.34
CA LYS A 247 -12.33 -26.84 49.98
C LYS A 247 -11.55 -26.81 48.67
N THR A 248 -10.52 -27.65 48.57
CA THR A 248 -9.90 -27.98 47.29
C THR A 248 -10.92 -28.72 46.43
N ASP A 249 -11.54 -28.00 45.50
CA ASP A 249 -12.36 -28.63 44.48
C ASP A 249 -11.52 -29.61 43.67
N LYS A 250 -12.13 -30.75 43.36
CA LYS A 250 -11.54 -31.75 42.45
C LYS A 250 -11.27 -31.08 41.10
N PRO A 251 -10.26 -31.53 40.33
CA PRO A 251 -10.04 -30.99 38.98
C PRO A 251 -11.35 -31.05 38.20
N SER A 252 -11.89 -29.88 37.86
CA SER A 252 -13.13 -29.81 37.10
C SER A 252 -12.92 -30.57 35.79
N LYS A 253 -13.93 -31.36 35.40
CA LYS A 253 -14.06 -31.72 33.99
C LYS A 253 -13.98 -30.43 33.19
N SER A 254 -13.18 -30.39 32.14
CA SER A 254 -13.04 -29.20 31.30
C SER A 254 -14.41 -28.79 30.78
N ALA A 255 -14.93 -27.68 31.32
CA ALA A 255 -16.18 -27.13 30.85
C ALA A 255 -15.97 -26.68 29.40
N CYS A 256 -16.68 -27.30 28.48
CA CYS A 256 -16.78 -26.81 27.12
C CYS A 256 -17.44 -25.43 27.14
N THR A 257 -17.01 -24.53 26.25
CA THR A 257 -17.69 -23.24 26.11
C THR A 257 -19.05 -23.49 25.45
N PRO A 258 -20.20 -23.01 25.98
CA PRO A 258 -21.50 -23.27 25.37
C PRO A 258 -21.54 -22.80 23.91
N SER A 259 -21.79 -23.72 22.97
CA SER A 259 -21.76 -23.38 21.54
C SER A 259 -22.96 -22.50 21.15
N PRO A 260 -22.76 -21.43 20.38
CA PRO A 260 -23.83 -20.52 20.03
C PRO A 260 -24.74 -21.09 18.94
N THR A 261 -25.77 -21.81 19.36
CA THR A 261 -26.79 -22.34 18.45
C THR A 261 -27.62 -21.24 17.78
N LYS A 262 -27.56 -19.98 18.22
CA LYS A 262 -28.19 -18.81 17.55
C LYS A 262 -27.37 -17.50 17.51
N SER A 263 -26.57 -17.15 18.52
CA SER A 263 -25.55 -16.07 18.44
C SER A 263 -24.70 -15.97 19.71
N ILE A 264 -23.59 -15.22 19.64
CA ILE A 264 -22.87 -14.65 20.80
C ILE A 264 -22.88 -13.13 20.64
N PRO A 265 -23.11 -12.33 21.71
CA PRO A 265 -22.81 -10.89 21.66
C PRO A 265 -21.29 -10.70 21.42
N PRO A 266 -20.85 -9.97 20.37
CA PRO A 266 -19.47 -10.02 19.88
C PRO A 266 -18.38 -9.98 20.97
N SER A 267 -18.52 -9.06 21.94
CA SER A 267 -17.58 -8.89 23.07
C SER A 267 -17.24 -10.17 23.86
N ALA A 268 -18.11 -11.19 23.89
CA ALA A 268 -17.85 -12.42 24.64
C ALA A 268 -16.92 -13.40 23.91
N THR A 269 -17.09 -13.65 22.60
CA THR A 269 -16.15 -14.52 21.85
C THR A 269 -14.73 -13.94 21.86
N TRP A 270 -14.65 -12.60 21.85
CA TRP A 270 -13.42 -11.82 21.75
C TRP A 270 -12.62 -11.74 23.05
N THR A 271 -13.24 -12.09 24.19
CA THR A 271 -12.61 -12.03 25.53
C THR A 271 -12.40 -13.41 26.16
N THR A 272 -12.95 -14.48 25.56
CA THR A 272 -12.91 -15.84 26.13
C THR A 272 -12.11 -16.85 25.30
N CYS A 273 -12.13 -16.77 23.97
CA CYS A 273 -11.46 -17.75 23.12
C CYS A 273 -10.10 -17.26 22.61
N PRO A 274 -9.07 -18.14 22.55
CA PRO A 274 -7.87 -17.85 21.78
C PRO A 274 -8.24 -17.72 20.28
N TYR A 275 -7.44 -16.98 19.54
CA TYR A 275 -7.58 -16.85 18.09
C TYR A 275 -6.34 -17.44 17.39
N VAL A 276 -6.55 -18.20 16.32
CA VAL A 276 -5.51 -18.87 15.53
C VAL A 276 -5.45 -18.30 14.11
N ALA A 277 -4.25 -18.29 13.54
CA ALA A 277 -4.02 -17.87 12.16
C ALA A 277 -4.54 -18.92 11.16
N ARG A 278 -5.18 -18.45 10.09
CA ARG A 278 -5.64 -19.23 8.94
C ARG A 278 -5.37 -18.41 7.68
N ASP A 279 -4.24 -18.68 7.02
CA ASP A 279 -3.79 -17.85 5.89
C ASP A 279 -4.88 -17.73 4.79
N GLY A 280 -5.03 -16.53 4.21
CA GLY A 280 -6.01 -16.23 3.16
C GLY A 280 -7.48 -16.19 3.63
N GLN A 281 -7.85 -16.94 4.67
CA GLN A 281 -9.21 -16.99 5.22
C GLN A 281 -9.47 -15.75 6.10
N VAL A 282 -10.11 -14.73 5.57
CA VAL A 282 -10.33 -13.49 6.32
C VAL A 282 -11.57 -13.59 7.22
N ASN A 283 -11.37 -13.36 8.51
CA ASN A 283 -12.47 -13.19 9.45
C ASN A 283 -13.22 -11.86 9.15
N PRO A 284 -14.53 -11.90 8.82
CA PRO A 284 -15.31 -10.71 8.47
C PRO A 284 -15.40 -9.67 9.59
N ASP A 285 -15.06 -10.02 10.83
CA ASP A 285 -14.91 -9.09 11.96
C ASP A 285 -14.00 -7.89 11.65
N VAL A 286 -13.08 -7.97 10.67
CA VAL A 286 -12.30 -6.79 10.23
C VAL A 286 -13.18 -5.61 9.81
N ARG A 287 -14.38 -5.89 9.28
CA ARG A 287 -15.34 -4.90 8.79
C ARG A 287 -16.11 -4.21 9.93
N THR A 288 -15.92 -4.59 11.20
CA THR A 288 -16.57 -3.94 12.36
C THR A 288 -15.88 -2.64 12.78
N LEU A 289 -14.67 -2.36 12.29
CA LEU A 289 -13.93 -1.13 12.54
C LEU A 289 -13.82 -0.29 11.27
N VAL A 290 -13.58 1.02 11.46
CA VAL A 290 -13.38 1.95 10.36
C VAL A 290 -11.92 2.07 9.93
N GLY A 291 -10.96 1.64 10.78
CA GLY A 291 -9.50 1.85 10.64
C GLY A 291 -8.96 1.83 9.21
N ALA A 292 -8.83 0.64 8.61
CA ALA A 292 -8.18 0.45 7.30
C ALA A 292 -8.95 1.16 6.17
N GLY A 293 -10.27 0.96 6.12
CA GLY A 293 -11.10 1.59 5.09
C GLY A 293 -11.15 3.12 5.18
N ALA A 294 -10.98 3.71 6.37
CA ALA A 294 -10.93 5.15 6.57
C ALA A 294 -9.61 5.78 6.13
N ILE A 295 -8.46 5.14 6.38
CA ILE A 295 -7.17 5.65 5.83
C ILE A 295 -7.17 5.56 4.31
N ASN A 296 -7.63 4.44 3.73
CA ASN A 296 -7.69 4.27 2.27
C ASN A 296 -8.62 5.30 1.61
N GLN A 297 -9.83 5.52 2.17
CA GLN A 297 -10.75 6.55 1.66
C GLN A 297 -10.21 7.98 1.84
N ALA A 298 -9.45 8.24 2.91
CA ALA A 298 -8.78 9.52 3.10
C ALA A 298 -7.63 9.72 2.09
N SER A 299 -6.82 8.70 1.82
CA SER A 299 -5.68 8.77 0.88
C SER A 299 -6.11 8.89 -0.57
N ASP A 300 -7.03 8.03 -1.04
CA ASP A 300 -7.60 8.13 -2.39
C ASP A 300 -8.36 9.45 -2.57
N GLY A 301 -9.11 9.87 -1.54
CA GLY A 301 -9.88 11.11 -1.56
C GLY A 301 -8.99 12.34 -1.63
N PHE A 302 -7.90 12.36 -0.86
CA PHE A 302 -6.92 13.43 -0.84
C PHE A 302 -6.17 13.53 -2.18
N LEU A 303 -5.55 12.43 -2.65
CA LEU A 303 -4.80 12.43 -3.91
C LEU A 303 -5.69 12.74 -5.11
N SER A 304 -6.89 12.13 -5.20
CA SER A 304 -7.82 12.40 -6.30
C SER A 304 -8.24 13.87 -6.37
N ASN A 305 -8.51 14.51 -5.22
CA ASN A 305 -8.86 15.93 -5.18
C ASN A 305 -7.65 16.83 -5.52
N VAL A 306 -6.45 16.52 -5.05
CA VAL A 306 -5.24 17.27 -5.43
C VAL A 306 -5.01 17.19 -6.94
N LEU A 307 -5.07 16.01 -7.55
CA LEU A 307 -4.94 15.81 -8.99
C LEU A 307 -6.03 16.54 -9.78
N ALA A 308 -7.30 16.40 -9.38
CA ALA A 308 -8.42 17.10 -10.01
C ALA A 308 -8.30 18.63 -9.93
N SER A 309 -7.67 19.17 -8.87
CA SER A 309 -7.37 20.59 -8.77
C SER A 309 -6.37 21.07 -9.83
N VAL A 310 -5.32 20.27 -10.12
CA VAL A 310 -4.31 20.59 -11.14
C VAL A 310 -4.91 20.48 -12.55
N PHE A 311 -5.70 19.45 -12.84
CA PHE A 311 -6.31 19.26 -14.17
C PHE A 311 -7.29 20.37 -14.55
N SER A 312 -7.97 20.98 -13.58
CA SER A 312 -9.09 21.92 -13.79
C SER A 312 -8.83 23.36 -13.34
N GLY A 313 -7.74 23.62 -12.60
CA GLY A 313 -7.52 24.88 -11.89
C GLY A 313 -8.52 25.16 -10.76
N ASN A 314 -9.46 24.25 -10.47
CA ASN A 314 -10.54 24.50 -9.52
C ASN A 314 -10.10 24.28 -8.06
N ARG A 315 -9.79 25.40 -7.38
CA ARG A 315 -9.43 25.48 -5.96
C ARG A 315 -10.41 24.80 -4.99
N GLN A 316 -11.67 24.56 -5.38
CA GLN A 316 -12.62 23.84 -4.52
C GLN A 316 -12.19 22.39 -4.26
N TYR A 317 -11.47 21.74 -5.19
CA TYR A 317 -10.91 20.42 -4.95
C TYR A 317 -9.78 20.46 -3.90
N VAL A 318 -8.92 21.49 -3.89
CA VAL A 318 -7.91 21.64 -2.81
C VAL A 318 -8.59 21.80 -1.45
N LYS A 319 -9.69 22.55 -1.38
CA LYS A 319 -10.46 22.70 -0.12
C LYS A 319 -11.09 21.38 0.33
N ALA A 320 -11.60 20.57 -0.58
CA ALA A 320 -12.07 19.22 -0.26
C ALA A 320 -10.91 18.31 0.23
N ALA A 321 -9.74 18.39 -0.41
CA ALA A 321 -8.54 17.67 0.01
C ALA A 321 -8.09 18.10 1.43
N VAL A 322 -8.00 19.42 1.70
CA VAL A 322 -7.64 19.95 3.02
C VAL A 322 -8.66 19.55 4.09
N ASN A 323 -9.95 19.52 3.79
CA ASN A 323 -10.98 19.04 4.72
C ASN A 323 -10.80 17.56 5.09
N ILE A 324 -10.52 16.70 4.10
CA ILE A 324 -10.23 15.27 4.29
C ILE A 324 -8.98 15.09 5.17
N LEU A 325 -7.89 15.77 4.82
CA LEU A 325 -6.62 15.69 5.53
C LEU A 325 -6.71 16.25 6.95
N ASN A 326 -7.44 17.35 7.16
CA ASN A 326 -7.62 17.93 8.48
C ASN A 326 -8.37 16.95 9.40
N ALA A 327 -9.50 16.40 8.95
CA ALA A 327 -10.29 15.45 9.74
C ALA A 327 -9.51 14.18 10.12
N PHE A 328 -8.69 13.64 9.20
CA PHE A 328 -7.95 12.41 9.47
C PHE A 328 -6.67 12.63 10.28
N PHE A 329 -5.92 13.73 10.06
CA PHE A 329 -4.56 13.88 10.61
C PHE A 329 -4.37 15.01 11.63
N LEU A 330 -5.14 16.09 11.56
CA LEU A 330 -4.79 17.36 12.24
C LEU A 330 -5.82 17.88 13.24
N ASP A 331 -7.10 17.60 13.02
CA ASP A 331 -8.20 18.10 13.83
C ASP A 331 -8.15 17.49 15.25
N PRO A 332 -8.07 18.29 16.33
CA PRO A 332 -7.95 17.77 17.69
C PRO A 332 -9.07 16.82 18.13
N GLU A 333 -10.26 16.89 17.51
CA GLU A 333 -11.38 16.01 17.89
C GLU A 333 -11.44 14.70 17.08
N THR A 334 -10.87 14.67 15.87
CA THR A 334 -11.04 13.55 14.91
C THR A 334 -9.76 12.93 14.37
N ARG A 335 -8.59 13.54 14.60
CA ARG A 335 -7.29 13.06 14.11
C ARG A 335 -6.92 11.66 14.59
N MET A 336 -6.09 10.98 13.81
CA MET A 336 -5.30 9.82 14.20
C MET A 336 -4.01 10.25 14.94
N ASN A 337 -3.62 9.53 16.00
CA ASN A 337 -2.30 9.60 16.60
C ASN A 337 -1.24 9.02 15.63
N PRO A 338 -0.03 9.58 15.53
CA PRO A 338 1.00 9.15 14.58
C PRO A 338 1.71 7.85 15.00
N ASN A 339 0.95 6.77 15.18
CA ASN A 339 1.40 5.42 15.49
C ASN A 339 0.33 4.39 15.03
N VAL A 340 0.71 3.12 14.82
CA VAL A 340 -0.26 2.00 14.77
C VAL A 340 0.04 0.93 15.81
N ASN A 341 0.17 1.36 17.09
CA ASN A 341 0.37 0.48 18.24
C ASN A 341 -0.73 -0.60 18.39
N TYR A 342 -1.90 -0.40 17.78
CA TYR A 342 -3.02 -1.34 17.73
C TYR A 342 -3.49 -1.61 16.30
N GLY A 343 -2.58 -1.49 15.32
CA GLY A 343 -2.81 -2.01 13.97
C GLY A 343 -2.80 -3.54 13.96
N GLN A 344 -3.80 -4.12 13.31
CA GLN A 344 -4.05 -5.55 13.15
C GLN A 344 -3.96 -6.36 14.46
N VAL A 345 -4.61 -5.89 15.52
CA VAL A 345 -4.71 -6.62 16.80
C VAL A 345 -5.32 -8.01 16.60
N VAL A 346 -4.67 -9.04 17.14
CA VAL A 346 -5.26 -10.37 17.28
C VAL A 346 -6.26 -10.34 18.45
N ARG A 347 -7.46 -10.87 18.25
CA ARG A 347 -8.51 -10.93 19.28
C ARG A 347 -8.23 -12.05 20.31
N GLY A 348 -9.02 -12.13 21.37
CA GLY A 348 -8.91 -13.19 22.39
C GLY A 348 -8.03 -12.85 23.60
N PRO A 349 -7.99 -13.72 24.63
CA PRO A 349 -7.22 -13.52 25.85
C PRO A 349 -5.73 -13.26 25.61
N GLY A 350 -5.14 -12.34 26.38
CA GLY A 350 -3.71 -12.06 26.37
C GLY A 350 -3.22 -11.10 25.28
N ASN A 351 -4.03 -10.83 24.25
CA ASN A 351 -3.68 -9.91 23.17
C ASN A 351 -4.23 -8.51 23.43
N ASN A 352 -3.33 -7.51 23.57
CA ASN A 352 -3.70 -6.11 23.79
C ASN A 352 -2.80 -5.11 23.04
N VAL A 353 -2.04 -5.57 22.04
CA VAL A 353 -1.16 -4.77 21.18
C VAL A 353 -1.28 -5.23 19.73
N GLY A 354 -0.93 -4.34 18.81
CA GLY A 354 -0.87 -4.60 17.37
C GLY A 354 0.28 -5.53 16.97
N THR A 355 0.20 -6.02 15.75
CA THR A 355 1.14 -6.97 15.14
C THR A 355 2.15 -6.24 14.25
N PHE A 356 3.17 -6.96 13.76
CA PHE A 356 4.09 -6.41 12.75
C PHE A 356 3.42 -6.18 11.38
N THR A 357 2.20 -6.70 11.18
CA THR A 357 1.44 -6.58 9.93
C THR A 357 0.64 -5.26 9.88
N GLY A 358 0.26 -4.70 11.04
CA GLY A 358 -0.48 -3.44 11.18
C GLY A 358 0.07 -2.22 10.41
N PRO A 359 1.39 -2.02 10.24
CA PRO A 359 1.94 -0.97 9.37
C PRO A 359 1.48 -1.03 7.90
N LEU A 360 1.03 -2.18 7.37
CA LEU A 360 0.46 -2.27 6.01
C LEU A 360 -0.83 -1.46 5.85
N ASP A 361 -1.63 -1.34 6.91
CA ASP A 361 -2.90 -0.61 6.85
C ASP A 361 -2.67 0.86 6.48
N MET A 362 -1.48 1.39 6.78
CA MET A 362 -1.08 2.76 6.49
C MET A 362 -0.45 2.95 5.10
N ARG A 363 -0.53 1.96 4.18
CA ARG A 363 0.00 2.08 2.81
C ARG A 363 -0.57 3.30 2.04
N GLY A 364 -1.81 3.69 2.34
CA GLY A 364 -2.42 4.93 1.84
C GLY A 364 -1.61 6.21 2.11
N LEU A 365 -0.71 6.22 3.11
CA LEU A 365 0.19 7.35 3.35
C LEU A 365 1.08 7.70 2.16
N ILE A 366 1.41 6.75 1.28
CA ILE A 366 2.21 7.03 0.07
C ILE A 366 1.46 8.00 -0.86
N LYS A 367 0.14 7.82 -1.01
CA LYS A 367 -0.71 8.75 -1.78
C LYS A 367 -0.83 10.10 -1.08
N VAL A 368 -0.83 10.13 0.26
CA VAL A 368 -0.84 11.38 1.05
C VAL A 368 0.47 12.16 0.89
N THR A 369 1.63 11.51 0.99
CA THR A 369 2.94 12.15 0.80
C THR A 369 3.11 12.66 -0.63
N ASN A 370 2.72 11.86 -1.64
CA ASN A 370 2.75 12.26 -3.05
C ASN A 370 1.84 13.47 -3.34
N ALA A 371 0.62 13.48 -2.79
CA ALA A 371 -0.30 14.60 -2.91
C ALA A 371 0.19 15.89 -2.23
N ILE A 372 0.86 15.79 -1.06
CA ILE A 372 1.53 16.94 -0.43
C ILE A 372 2.63 17.51 -1.34
N MET A 373 3.44 16.64 -1.96
CA MET A 373 4.49 17.08 -2.90
C MET A 373 3.90 17.81 -4.13
N ILE A 374 2.75 17.36 -4.64
CA ILE A 374 2.02 18.03 -5.74
C ILE A 374 1.44 19.38 -5.29
N LEU A 375 0.91 19.50 -4.06
CA LEU A 375 0.41 20.77 -3.52
C LEU A 375 1.53 21.81 -3.33
N ARG A 376 2.73 21.38 -2.89
CA ARG A 376 3.92 22.23 -2.85
C ARG A 376 4.33 22.67 -4.26
N GLY A 377 4.50 21.72 -5.19
CA GLY A 377 4.95 22.02 -6.56
C GLY A 377 3.99 22.91 -7.36
N SER A 378 2.68 22.79 -7.12
CA SER A 378 1.65 23.66 -7.72
C SER A 378 1.58 25.06 -7.10
N ASN A 379 2.33 25.34 -6.01
CA ASN A 379 2.24 26.57 -5.23
C ASN A 379 0.79 26.90 -4.79
N SER A 380 0.04 25.87 -4.39
CA SER A 380 -1.39 25.98 -4.15
C SER A 380 -1.71 26.95 -2.98
N PRO A 381 -2.46 28.04 -3.21
CA PRO A 381 -2.72 29.06 -2.18
C PRO A 381 -3.71 28.61 -1.08
N ASP A 382 -4.33 27.43 -1.22
CA ASP A 382 -5.11 26.79 -0.15
C ASP A 382 -4.26 25.78 0.66
N TRP A 383 -3.01 25.49 0.26
CA TRP A 383 -2.04 24.72 1.04
C TRP A 383 -1.12 25.68 1.82
N THR A 384 -1.54 26.06 3.03
CA THR A 384 -0.80 27.04 3.84
C THR A 384 0.46 26.44 4.46
N SER A 385 1.43 27.29 4.79
CA SER A 385 2.63 26.89 5.54
C SER A 385 2.31 26.31 6.92
N GLU A 386 1.19 26.71 7.54
CA GLU A 386 0.71 26.12 8.79
C GLU A 386 0.23 24.67 8.61
N LEU A 387 -0.53 24.39 7.54
CA LEU A 387 -0.96 23.03 7.20
C LEU A 387 0.23 22.14 6.83
N ASP A 388 1.18 22.65 6.05
CA ASP A 388 2.41 21.93 5.69
C ASP A 388 3.24 21.60 6.94
N GLN A 389 3.44 22.57 7.85
CA GLN A 389 4.18 22.35 9.10
C GLN A 389 3.47 21.37 10.05
N LYS A 390 2.13 21.44 10.15
CA LYS A 390 1.33 20.48 10.91
C LYS A 390 1.49 19.05 10.37
N MET A 391 1.41 18.87 9.04
CA MET A 391 1.65 17.55 8.44
C MET A 391 3.10 17.08 8.56
N ARG A 392 4.10 17.95 8.41
CA ARG A 392 5.51 17.60 8.68
C ARG A 392 5.71 17.09 10.10
N THR A 393 5.03 17.69 11.08
CA THR A 393 5.08 17.27 12.47
C THR A 393 4.49 15.86 12.64
N TRP A 394 3.28 15.61 12.11
CA TRP A 394 2.64 14.28 12.15
C TRP A 394 3.49 13.21 11.43
N MET A 395 3.96 13.50 10.21
CA MET A 395 4.78 12.57 9.42
C MET A 395 6.14 12.29 10.08
N THR A 396 6.76 13.28 10.73
CA THR A 396 8.01 13.08 11.49
C THR A 396 7.78 12.15 12.69
N GLN A 397 6.67 12.33 13.41
CA GLN A 397 6.31 11.48 14.55
C GLN A 397 6.00 10.04 14.12
N TYR A 398 5.26 9.86 13.01
CA TYR A 398 4.96 8.52 12.49
C TYR A 398 6.21 7.82 11.93
N LEU A 399 7.07 8.56 11.22
CA LEU A 399 8.36 8.05 10.74
C LEU A 399 9.26 7.62 11.90
N GLN A 400 9.36 8.44 12.96
CA GLN A 400 10.10 8.10 14.17
C GLN A 400 9.53 6.87 14.87
N TRP A 401 8.20 6.74 14.99
CA TRP A 401 7.56 5.55 15.54
C TRP A 401 7.89 4.30 14.72
N LEU A 402 7.76 4.36 13.39
CA LEU A 402 8.05 3.24 12.49
C LEU A 402 9.52 2.79 12.54
N GLN A 403 10.44 3.75 12.69
CA GLN A 403 11.89 3.49 12.81
C GLN A 403 12.36 3.01 14.18
N SER A 404 11.56 3.14 15.25
CA SER A 404 12.00 2.86 16.63
C SER A 404 11.13 1.89 17.42
N ASN A 405 9.85 1.71 17.06
CA ASN A 405 8.96 0.76 17.71
C ASN A 405 9.26 -0.68 17.27
N SER A 406 9.11 -1.64 18.19
CA SER A 406 9.31 -3.07 17.91
C SER A 406 8.36 -3.63 16.85
N ILE A 407 7.16 -3.07 16.70
CA ILE A 407 6.23 -3.38 15.59
C ILE A 407 6.88 -3.02 14.25
N GLY A 408 7.37 -1.79 14.11
CA GLY A 408 8.01 -1.30 12.90
C GLY A 408 9.32 -2.02 12.57
N GLN A 409 10.16 -2.33 13.57
CA GLN A 409 11.39 -3.09 13.33
C GLN A 409 11.12 -4.58 13.03
N LYS A 410 10.04 -5.18 13.57
CA LYS A 410 9.59 -6.50 13.09
C LYS A 410 9.14 -6.45 11.62
N ALA A 411 8.40 -5.41 11.21
CA ALA A 411 7.98 -5.22 9.82
C ALA A 411 9.19 -5.06 8.86
N ARG A 412 10.17 -4.21 9.22
CA ARG A 412 11.45 -4.06 8.51
C ARG A 412 12.17 -5.38 8.27
N SER A 413 12.16 -6.25 9.29
CA SER A 413 12.86 -7.56 9.26
C SER A 413 12.12 -8.66 8.50
N ARG A 414 11.01 -8.36 7.79
CA ARG A 414 10.31 -9.37 6.98
C ARG A 414 10.95 -9.52 5.60
N PRO A 415 11.18 -10.74 5.10
CA PRO A 415 11.77 -10.94 3.77
C PRO A 415 10.76 -10.71 2.62
N ASN A 416 9.47 -10.73 2.93
CA ASN A 416 8.35 -10.65 1.98
C ASN A 416 7.76 -9.22 1.90
N ASN A 417 6.56 -9.08 1.31
CA ASN A 417 5.87 -7.81 1.07
C ASN A 417 5.84 -6.83 2.27
N HIS A 418 5.75 -7.32 3.52
CA HIS A 418 5.81 -6.46 4.70
C HIS A 418 7.12 -5.64 4.80
N GLY A 419 8.24 -6.22 4.38
CA GLY A 419 9.52 -5.52 4.28
C GLY A 419 9.50 -4.48 3.15
N THR A 420 8.99 -4.87 1.98
CA THR A 420 8.79 -3.97 0.82
C THR A 420 7.99 -2.72 1.21
N PHE A 421 6.83 -2.89 1.87
CA PHE A 421 5.99 -1.78 2.33
C PHE A 421 6.59 -0.98 3.49
N TYR A 422 7.42 -1.58 4.36
CA TYR A 422 8.19 -0.83 5.34
C TYR A 422 9.14 0.16 4.64
N TYR A 423 10.01 -0.31 3.75
CA TYR A 423 10.98 0.57 3.08
C TYR A 423 10.29 1.60 2.18
N LEU A 424 9.19 1.22 1.52
CA LEU A 424 8.35 2.15 0.76
C LEU A 424 7.80 3.28 1.65
N SER A 425 7.28 2.95 2.83
CA SER A 425 6.78 3.93 3.80
C SER A 425 7.89 4.89 4.24
N ILE A 426 9.08 4.36 4.61
CA ILE A 426 10.24 5.19 4.97
C ILE A 426 10.63 6.13 3.83
N SER A 427 10.72 5.64 2.60
CA SER A 427 11.14 6.43 1.44
C SER A 427 10.13 7.53 1.11
N ALA A 428 8.83 7.22 1.08
CA ALA A 428 7.78 8.18 0.73
C ALA A 428 7.61 9.27 1.80
N LEU A 429 7.66 8.91 3.10
CA LEU A 429 7.67 9.88 4.20
C LEU A 429 8.90 10.77 4.16
N SER A 430 10.07 10.21 3.86
CA SER A 430 11.32 10.97 3.75
C SER A 430 11.27 11.98 2.60
N LEU A 431 10.68 11.64 1.45
CA LEU A 431 10.44 12.61 0.36
C LEU A 431 9.53 13.77 0.79
N ALA A 432 8.38 13.50 1.41
CA ALA A 432 7.45 14.57 1.86
C ALA A 432 7.93 15.34 3.11
N LEU A 433 9.02 14.92 3.74
CA LEU A 433 9.76 15.69 4.75
C LEU A 433 10.95 16.48 4.14
N ASP A 434 11.08 16.49 2.82
CA ASP A 434 12.18 17.08 2.04
C ASP A 434 13.57 16.50 2.39
N LYS A 435 13.62 15.19 2.66
CA LYS A 435 14.84 14.42 2.97
C LYS A 435 15.18 13.39 1.88
N PRO A 436 15.63 13.82 0.69
CA PRO A 436 15.90 12.91 -0.43
C PRO A 436 17.06 11.92 -0.16
N GLN A 437 17.99 12.25 0.75
CA GLN A 437 19.04 11.33 1.16
C GLN A 437 18.53 10.23 2.08
N ASP A 438 17.62 10.52 3.03
CA ASP A 438 17.01 9.49 3.88
C ASP A 438 16.17 8.52 3.03
N ALA A 439 15.43 9.05 2.04
CA ALA A 439 14.71 8.23 1.07
C ALA A 439 15.65 7.36 0.21
N THR A 440 16.78 7.94 -0.24
CA THR A 440 17.85 7.23 -0.95
C THR A 440 18.42 6.09 -0.12
N ASN A 441 18.77 6.36 1.15
CA ASN A 441 19.35 5.36 2.04
C ASN A 441 18.41 4.15 2.24
N ALA A 442 17.11 4.40 2.38
CA ALA A 442 16.09 3.35 2.52
C ALA A 442 15.94 2.50 1.25
N LEU A 443 15.95 3.12 0.06
CA LEU A 443 15.98 2.39 -1.21
C LEU A 443 17.25 1.54 -1.35
N GLU A 444 18.41 2.12 -1.01
CA GLU A 444 19.70 1.43 -1.11
C GLU A 444 19.82 0.27 -0.12
N GLU A 445 19.29 0.40 1.10
CA GLU A 445 19.20 -0.72 2.04
C GLU A 445 18.30 -1.83 1.50
N PHE A 446 17.07 -1.51 1.06
CA PHE A 446 16.12 -2.51 0.53
C PHE A 446 16.67 -3.27 -0.67
N PHE A 447 17.14 -2.56 -1.70
CA PHE A 447 17.60 -3.16 -2.95
C PHE A 447 18.93 -3.94 -2.80
N ARG A 448 19.71 -3.67 -1.75
CA ARG A 448 20.92 -4.45 -1.39
C ARG A 448 20.65 -5.64 -0.48
N THR A 449 19.55 -5.64 0.27
CA THR A 449 19.21 -6.68 1.25
C THR A 449 17.97 -7.45 0.81
N THR A 450 16.81 -7.11 1.36
CA THR A 450 15.51 -7.78 1.21
C THR A 450 15.18 -8.15 -0.24
N PHE A 451 15.38 -7.22 -1.18
CA PHE A 451 15.10 -7.45 -2.61
C PHE A 451 15.93 -8.60 -3.22
N GLN A 452 17.16 -8.84 -2.75
CA GLN A 452 18.08 -9.78 -3.39
C GLN A 452 17.57 -11.24 -3.38
N ASP A 453 16.64 -11.57 -2.48
CA ASP A 453 16.00 -12.89 -2.39
C ASP A 453 14.53 -12.91 -2.85
N GLN A 454 13.88 -11.76 -3.06
CA GLN A 454 12.42 -11.72 -3.30
C GLN A 454 11.97 -12.29 -4.66
N ILE A 455 12.80 -12.18 -5.70
CA ILE A 455 12.46 -12.64 -7.06
C ILE A 455 13.46 -13.72 -7.50
N ALA A 456 12.97 -14.93 -7.68
CA ALA A 456 13.70 -16.09 -8.17
C ALA A 456 14.08 -15.95 -9.66
N LYS A 457 14.95 -16.83 -10.16
CA LYS A 457 15.45 -16.83 -11.56
C LYS A 457 14.35 -16.91 -12.62
N SER A 458 13.22 -17.53 -12.29
CA SER A 458 12.01 -17.65 -13.13
C SER A 458 11.19 -16.35 -13.22
N GLY A 459 11.39 -15.41 -12.31
CA GLY A 459 10.45 -14.32 -12.02
C GLY A 459 9.46 -14.64 -10.90
N GLU A 460 9.43 -15.88 -10.41
CA GLU A 460 8.60 -16.27 -9.27
C GLU A 460 8.97 -15.48 -8.00
N GLN A 461 8.01 -15.31 -7.09
CA GLN A 461 8.17 -14.60 -5.81
C GLN A 461 7.94 -15.55 -4.62
N PRO A 462 8.93 -16.36 -4.19
CA PRO A 462 8.68 -17.55 -3.37
C PRO A 462 7.97 -17.29 -2.04
N PHE A 463 8.35 -16.24 -1.31
CA PHE A 463 7.70 -15.87 -0.04
C PHE A 463 6.22 -15.47 -0.20
N GLU A 464 5.80 -15.08 -1.40
CA GLU A 464 4.41 -14.76 -1.75
C GLU A 464 3.68 -15.96 -2.37
N SER A 465 4.43 -16.89 -2.97
CA SER A 465 3.91 -18.05 -3.73
C SER A 465 3.49 -19.22 -2.85
N VAL A 466 4.08 -19.30 -1.65
CA VAL A 466 3.76 -20.26 -0.59
C VAL A 466 2.49 -19.88 0.20
N ARG A 467 1.89 -18.73 -0.09
CA ARG A 467 0.65 -18.24 0.53
C ARG A 467 -0.56 -18.95 -0.05
N THR A 468 -1.65 -19.00 0.71
CA THR A 468 -2.94 -19.57 0.24
C THR A 468 -3.67 -18.71 -0.79
N ARG A 469 -3.20 -17.47 -1.03
CA ARG A 469 -3.64 -16.54 -2.09
C ARG A 469 -2.45 -16.05 -2.93
N PRO A 470 -1.78 -16.94 -3.67
CA PRO A 470 -0.45 -16.65 -4.21
C PRO A 470 -0.46 -15.71 -5.44
N PHE A 471 -1.57 -15.58 -6.18
CA PHE A 471 -1.68 -14.57 -7.24
C PHE A 471 -1.84 -13.17 -6.64
N HIS A 472 -2.68 -13.03 -5.61
CA HIS A 472 -2.84 -11.77 -4.87
C HIS A 472 -1.53 -11.29 -4.24
N TYR A 473 -0.83 -12.16 -3.50
CA TYR A 473 0.41 -11.75 -2.83
C TYR A 473 1.55 -11.42 -3.82
N ARG A 474 1.58 -12.03 -5.01
CA ARG A 474 2.48 -11.60 -6.11
C ARG A 474 2.19 -10.19 -6.57
N CYS A 475 0.91 -9.85 -6.78
CA CYS A 475 0.50 -8.50 -7.18
C CYS A 475 0.78 -7.49 -6.06
N PHE A 476 0.42 -7.81 -4.83
CA PHE A 476 0.63 -6.95 -3.66
C PHE A 476 2.12 -6.65 -3.38
N ASN A 477 3.04 -7.59 -3.59
CA ASN A 477 4.47 -7.28 -3.53
C ASN A 477 4.96 -6.47 -4.75
N LEU A 478 4.45 -6.77 -5.96
CA LEU A 478 4.76 -6.01 -7.18
C LEU A 478 4.36 -4.53 -7.06
N GLU A 479 3.21 -4.24 -6.45
CA GLU A 479 2.76 -2.88 -6.10
C GLU A 479 3.87 -2.12 -5.33
N GLY A 480 4.33 -2.69 -4.22
CA GLY A 480 5.39 -2.09 -3.40
C GLY A 480 6.71 -1.90 -4.16
N LEU A 481 7.14 -2.92 -4.90
CA LEU A 481 8.35 -2.89 -5.73
C LEU A 481 8.31 -1.82 -6.82
N ILE A 482 7.17 -1.69 -7.51
CA ILE A 482 6.94 -0.70 -8.55
C ILE A 482 7.03 0.71 -7.97
N VAL A 483 6.38 0.98 -6.83
CA VAL A 483 6.44 2.32 -6.24
C VAL A 483 7.83 2.65 -5.71
N LEU A 484 8.56 1.69 -5.13
CA LEU A 484 9.99 1.87 -4.78
C LEU A 484 10.81 2.28 -6.01
N ALA A 485 10.56 1.69 -7.18
CA ALA A 485 11.20 2.09 -8.44
C ALA A 485 10.73 3.47 -8.96
N LYS A 486 9.44 3.83 -8.82
CA LYS A 486 8.89 5.18 -9.13
C LYS A 486 9.50 6.28 -8.25
N ILE A 487 9.69 6.02 -6.95
CA ILE A 487 10.37 6.90 -5.99
C ILE A 487 11.86 7.04 -6.35
N GLY A 488 12.49 5.92 -6.76
CA GLY A 488 13.83 5.92 -7.33
C GLY A 488 13.98 6.82 -8.55
N ASP A 489 13.04 6.73 -9.50
CA ASP A 489 13.00 7.54 -10.72
C ASP A 489 12.96 9.05 -10.40
N TYR A 490 12.09 9.46 -9.48
CA TYR A 490 12.01 10.82 -8.95
C TYR A 490 13.32 11.30 -8.30
N LEU A 491 14.10 10.40 -7.69
CA LEU A 491 15.43 10.66 -7.12
C LEU A 491 16.58 10.60 -8.15
N GLY A 492 16.28 10.42 -9.45
CA GLY A 492 17.29 10.29 -10.51
C GLY A 492 18.01 8.94 -10.52
N LYS A 493 17.43 7.91 -9.90
CA LYS A 493 18.03 6.58 -9.68
C LYS A 493 17.19 5.48 -10.34
N ASN A 494 17.77 4.82 -11.33
CA ASN A 494 17.12 3.71 -12.04
C ASN A 494 17.16 2.41 -11.22
N TYR A 495 16.13 2.15 -10.42
CA TYR A 495 15.95 0.86 -9.73
C TYR A 495 15.16 -0.17 -10.55
N TRP A 496 14.54 0.22 -11.67
CA TRP A 496 13.80 -0.70 -12.56
C TRP A 496 14.71 -1.78 -13.19
N ASP A 497 15.98 -1.47 -13.43
CA ASP A 497 16.99 -2.42 -13.95
C ASP A 497 17.74 -3.17 -12.82
N MET A 498 17.43 -2.94 -11.54
CA MET A 498 18.12 -3.61 -10.43
C MET A 498 17.78 -5.10 -10.39
N LYS A 499 18.82 -5.92 -10.22
CA LYS A 499 18.73 -7.38 -10.21
C LYS A 499 18.79 -7.97 -8.82
N THR A 500 18.02 -9.04 -8.60
CA THR A 500 18.18 -9.95 -7.45
C THR A 500 19.48 -10.76 -7.57
N LYS A 501 19.85 -11.55 -6.56
CA LYS A 501 21.04 -12.43 -6.65
C LYS A 501 20.89 -13.50 -7.75
N TYR A 502 19.64 -13.82 -8.11
CA TYR A 502 19.26 -14.74 -9.18
C TYR A 502 19.24 -14.10 -10.58
N GLY A 503 19.50 -12.79 -10.70
CA GLY A 503 19.59 -12.06 -11.97
C GLY A 503 18.29 -11.44 -12.49
N SER A 504 17.16 -11.69 -11.81
CA SER A 504 15.81 -11.22 -12.16
C SER A 504 15.56 -9.77 -11.75
N THR A 505 14.66 -9.08 -12.45
CA THR A 505 14.22 -7.70 -12.13
C THR A 505 12.71 -7.66 -11.85
N ILE A 506 12.20 -6.48 -11.50
CA ILE A 506 10.75 -6.22 -11.35
C ILE A 506 10.00 -6.64 -12.64
N LYS A 507 10.57 -6.38 -13.84
CA LYS A 507 9.98 -6.85 -15.10
C LYS A 507 9.80 -8.36 -15.14
N THR A 508 10.81 -9.12 -14.69
CA THR A 508 10.77 -10.59 -14.69
C THR A 508 9.61 -11.12 -13.84
N ALA A 509 9.33 -10.49 -12.69
CA ALA A 509 8.18 -10.86 -11.85
C ALA A 509 6.83 -10.49 -12.46
N ILE A 510 6.73 -9.37 -13.19
CA ILE A 510 5.50 -9.00 -13.91
C ILE A 510 5.27 -9.95 -15.11
N ASP A 511 6.31 -10.22 -15.89
CA ASP A 511 6.27 -11.19 -17.01
C ASP A 511 5.86 -12.58 -16.53
N PHE A 512 6.40 -13.04 -15.40
CA PHE A 512 6.03 -14.32 -14.77
C PHE A 512 4.57 -14.31 -14.30
N THR A 513 4.15 -13.29 -13.55
CA THR A 513 2.77 -13.22 -13.00
C THR A 513 1.73 -13.09 -14.12
N MET A 514 2.06 -12.49 -15.27
CA MET A 514 1.23 -12.50 -16.48
C MET A 514 1.07 -13.90 -17.12
N GLY A 515 2.01 -14.83 -16.88
CA GLY A 515 1.98 -16.20 -17.37
C GLY A 515 1.24 -17.19 -16.45
N VAL A 516 1.00 -16.83 -15.19
CA VAL A 516 0.34 -17.68 -14.19
C VAL A 516 -1.18 -17.53 -14.27
N LYS A 517 -1.92 -18.65 -14.20
CA LYS A 517 -3.37 -18.65 -14.04
C LYS A 517 -3.73 -18.14 -12.63
N PRO A 518 -4.69 -17.21 -12.45
CA PRO A 518 -5.06 -16.71 -11.12
C PRO A 518 -5.97 -17.65 -10.31
N GLY A 519 -6.45 -18.76 -10.89
CA GLY A 519 -7.43 -19.62 -10.21
C GLY A 519 -8.76 -18.90 -10.01
N SER A 520 -9.24 -18.80 -8.76
CA SER A 520 -10.37 -17.95 -8.37
C SER A 520 -9.98 -16.51 -8.02
N GLU A 521 -8.68 -16.19 -7.98
CA GLU A 521 -8.18 -14.86 -7.66
C GLU A 521 -8.36 -13.86 -8.83
N LYS A 522 -8.19 -12.58 -8.55
CA LYS A 522 -8.56 -11.50 -9.48
C LYS A 522 -7.41 -11.11 -10.40
N ILE A 523 -7.56 -11.46 -11.68
CA ILE A 523 -6.65 -11.04 -12.76
C ILE A 523 -6.52 -9.52 -12.84
N GLU A 524 -7.55 -8.78 -12.41
CA GLU A 524 -7.55 -7.31 -12.46
C GLU A 524 -6.53 -6.66 -11.51
N GLU A 525 -6.08 -7.35 -10.46
CA GLU A 525 -5.04 -6.83 -9.54
C GLU A 525 -3.71 -6.58 -10.27
N LEU A 526 -3.39 -7.40 -11.29
CA LEU A 526 -2.15 -7.31 -12.06
C LEU A 526 -2.15 -6.15 -13.08
N VAL A 527 -3.32 -5.57 -13.41
CA VAL A 527 -3.49 -4.56 -14.47
C VAL A 527 -2.69 -3.27 -14.26
N PRO A 528 -2.71 -2.60 -13.08
CA PRO A 528 -1.82 -1.45 -12.83
C PRO A 528 -0.35 -1.81 -13.00
N HIS A 529 0.07 -3.02 -12.60
CA HIS A 529 1.47 -3.43 -12.69
C HIS A 529 1.94 -3.61 -14.14
N VAL A 530 1.08 -4.15 -15.02
CA VAL A 530 1.36 -4.26 -16.45
C VAL A 530 1.37 -2.88 -17.13
N ALA A 531 0.56 -1.93 -16.68
CA ALA A 531 0.61 -0.54 -17.16
C ALA A 531 1.94 0.14 -16.77
N ALA A 532 2.33 0.05 -15.50
CA ALA A 532 3.63 0.52 -15.02
C ALA A 532 4.80 -0.14 -15.75
N ALA A 533 4.73 -1.45 -16.03
CA ALA A 533 5.75 -2.16 -16.81
C ALA A 533 5.83 -1.69 -18.27
N MET A 534 4.69 -1.39 -18.89
CA MET A 534 4.63 -0.84 -20.24
C MET A 534 5.21 0.57 -20.31
N ALA A 535 5.00 1.40 -19.28
CA ALA A 535 5.60 2.72 -19.16
C ALA A 535 7.11 2.67 -18.89
N ALA A 536 7.56 1.77 -18.00
CA ALA A 536 8.96 1.68 -17.58
C ALA A 536 9.87 0.98 -18.60
N TYR A 537 9.41 -0.13 -19.19
CA TYR A 537 10.21 -0.99 -20.08
C TYR A 537 9.81 -0.86 -21.56
N GLY A 538 8.73 -0.15 -21.86
CA GLY A 538 8.24 0.09 -23.23
C GLY A 538 7.11 -0.85 -23.66
N PRO A 539 6.45 -0.53 -24.79
CA PRO A 539 5.31 -1.29 -25.30
C PRO A 539 5.73 -2.68 -25.80
N SER A 540 4.93 -3.69 -25.46
CA SER A 540 5.01 -5.03 -26.03
C SER A 540 3.62 -5.50 -26.47
N GLN A 541 3.54 -6.44 -27.43
CA GLN A 541 2.25 -6.98 -27.87
C GLN A 541 1.52 -7.70 -26.71
N ALA A 542 2.26 -8.36 -25.81
CA ALA A 542 1.70 -9.03 -24.64
C ALA A 542 1.04 -8.03 -23.68
N TYR A 543 1.76 -6.98 -23.28
CA TYR A 543 1.23 -5.91 -22.42
C TYR A 543 0.02 -5.22 -23.08
N THR A 544 0.13 -4.88 -24.36
CA THR A 544 -0.94 -4.22 -25.13
C THR A 544 -2.21 -5.08 -25.16
N ASN A 545 -2.08 -6.39 -25.43
CA ASN A 545 -3.23 -7.31 -25.46
C ASN A 545 -3.89 -7.43 -24.07
N PHE A 546 -3.09 -7.55 -23.01
CA PHE A 546 -3.56 -7.64 -21.63
C PHE A 546 -4.33 -6.39 -21.20
N LEU A 547 -3.72 -5.21 -21.36
CA LEU A 547 -4.30 -3.92 -20.95
C LEU A 547 -5.56 -3.55 -21.76
N ASN A 548 -5.63 -3.96 -23.03
CA ASN A 548 -6.83 -3.79 -23.85
C ASN A 548 -7.99 -4.70 -23.39
N LYS A 549 -7.72 -5.94 -22.98
CA LYS A 549 -8.74 -6.88 -22.47
C LYS A 549 -9.41 -6.32 -21.22
N GLU A 550 -8.62 -5.76 -20.30
CA GLU A 550 -9.10 -5.24 -19.00
C GLU A 550 -9.51 -3.74 -19.04
N ASN A 551 -9.62 -3.13 -20.22
CA ASN A 551 -10.06 -1.74 -20.42
C ASN A 551 -9.26 -0.69 -19.61
N ALA A 552 -7.95 -0.92 -19.43
CA ALA A 552 -7.10 -0.21 -18.48
C ALA A 552 -7.03 1.32 -18.68
N SER A 553 -7.21 1.81 -19.91
CA SER A 553 -7.06 3.23 -20.29
C SER A 553 -8.04 4.21 -19.63
N ASN A 554 -9.09 3.71 -18.98
CA ASN A 554 -10.06 4.51 -18.24
C ASN A 554 -9.76 4.62 -16.73
N GLN A 555 -8.77 3.87 -16.22
CA GLN A 555 -8.47 3.78 -14.78
C GLN A 555 -7.47 4.86 -14.32
N PRO A 556 -7.44 5.24 -13.02
CA PRO A 556 -6.56 6.28 -12.50
C PRO A 556 -5.06 6.07 -12.79
N PHE A 557 -4.57 4.84 -12.60
CA PHE A 557 -3.15 4.51 -12.81
C PHE A 557 -2.66 4.80 -14.23
N TRP A 558 -3.54 4.77 -15.23
CA TRP A 558 -3.18 5.10 -16.62
C TRP A 558 -2.74 6.57 -16.80
N PHE A 559 -3.09 7.47 -15.88
CA PHE A 559 -2.48 8.81 -15.86
C PHE A 559 -1.07 8.80 -15.26
N TYR A 560 -0.79 7.94 -14.28
CA TYR A 560 0.49 7.88 -13.57
C TYR A 560 1.55 7.10 -14.36
N ASP A 561 1.12 6.02 -15.02
CA ASP A 561 1.97 5.08 -15.77
C ASP A 561 2.07 5.48 -17.23
N GLN A 562 2.83 6.56 -17.47
CA GLN A 562 3.18 7.05 -18.81
C GLN A 562 4.71 7.14 -18.94
N VAL A 563 5.25 6.95 -20.15
CA VAL A 563 6.72 6.98 -20.37
C VAL A 563 7.33 8.33 -19.95
N SER A 564 6.62 9.44 -20.15
CA SER A 564 7.06 10.77 -19.69
C SER A 564 6.89 11.02 -18.18
N ALA A 565 6.22 10.13 -17.45
CA ALA A 565 6.17 10.17 -15.98
C ALA A 565 7.36 9.45 -15.32
N LEU A 566 8.07 8.60 -16.08
CA LEU A 566 9.17 7.75 -15.62
C LEU A 566 10.48 8.15 -16.32
N SER A 567 11.05 9.24 -15.85
CA SER A 567 12.18 9.97 -16.44
C SER A 567 13.52 9.23 -16.50
N HIS A 568 13.75 8.25 -15.61
CA HIS A 568 15.00 7.48 -15.50
C HIS A 568 14.84 5.97 -15.76
N ALA A 569 13.60 5.52 -15.96
CA ALA A 569 13.27 4.15 -16.35
C ALA A 569 13.85 3.74 -17.72
N PRO A 570 13.94 2.43 -18.04
CA PRO A 570 14.53 1.93 -19.28
C PRO A 570 13.99 2.56 -20.57
N ALA A 571 12.68 2.82 -20.66
CA ALA A 571 12.04 3.38 -21.84
C ALA A 571 12.36 4.86 -22.11
N SER A 572 12.71 5.66 -21.10
CA SER A 572 13.01 7.10 -21.28
C SER A 572 14.28 7.35 -22.10
N LYS A 573 15.15 6.33 -22.18
CA LYS A 573 16.50 6.40 -22.75
C LYS A 573 16.53 6.60 -24.28
N SER A 574 15.38 6.66 -24.96
CA SER A 574 15.29 7.04 -26.39
C SER A 574 15.52 8.53 -26.66
N GLY A 575 15.52 9.38 -25.62
CA GLY A 575 15.70 10.84 -25.73
C GLY A 575 17.00 11.36 -25.11
N SER A 576 18.12 11.20 -25.82
CA SER A 576 19.37 11.98 -25.67
C SER A 576 19.75 12.48 -24.26
N SER A 577 20.11 11.59 -23.33
CA SER A 577 20.80 11.97 -22.08
C SER A 577 21.99 11.06 -21.79
N LYS A 578 23.06 11.61 -21.21
CA LYS A 578 24.27 10.86 -20.87
C LYS A 578 24.11 10.13 -19.54
N ARG A 579 24.76 8.96 -19.42
CA ARG A 579 24.71 8.07 -18.26
C ARG A 579 24.85 8.81 -16.91
N SER A 580 23.72 9.04 -16.23
CA SER A 580 23.67 8.90 -14.76
C SER A 580 23.47 7.43 -14.41
N MET A 581 24.44 6.58 -14.79
CA MET A 581 24.61 5.35 -14.04
C MET A 581 25.40 5.73 -12.80
N LEU A 582 24.72 5.73 -11.65
CA LEU A 582 25.38 5.37 -10.40
C LEU A 582 26.02 4.01 -10.66
N ALA A 583 27.33 4.04 -10.89
CA ALA A 583 28.15 2.85 -11.02
C ALA A 583 28.25 2.22 -9.63
N TRP A 584 27.21 1.47 -9.27
CA TRP A 584 27.30 0.45 -8.25
C TRP A 584 28.37 -0.53 -8.72
N ARG A 585 29.61 -0.30 -8.27
CA ARG A 585 30.59 -1.36 -8.16
C ARG A 585 29.97 -2.43 -7.25
N ARG A 586 29.34 -3.42 -7.89
CA ARG A 586 29.94 -4.73 -7.84
C ARG A 586 31.33 -4.58 -8.50
N ASP A 587 32.35 -4.49 -7.65
CA ASP A 587 33.51 -5.34 -7.94
C ASP A 587 32.93 -6.78 -7.96
N ASP A 588 33.41 -7.63 -8.86
CA ASP A 588 32.71 -8.82 -9.38
C ASP A 588 31.66 -8.53 -10.49
N ASP A 589 32.11 -7.93 -11.59
CA ASP A 589 31.63 -8.28 -12.96
C ASP A 589 32.51 -9.41 -13.54
N ASP A 590 32.95 -10.32 -12.67
CA ASP A 590 33.53 -11.59 -13.09
C ASP A 590 32.41 -12.42 -13.74
N GLY A 591 32.69 -12.95 -14.93
CA GLY A 591 31.72 -13.65 -15.76
C GLY A 591 31.34 -15.03 -15.21
N VAL A 592 30.61 -15.06 -14.09
CA VAL A 592 30.03 -16.28 -13.49
C VAL A 592 28.94 -16.83 -14.41
N THR A 593 29.40 -17.55 -15.44
CA THR A 593 28.61 -18.42 -16.30
C THR A 593 28.27 -19.75 -15.61
N GLY A 594 28.74 -19.94 -14.38
CA GLY A 594 28.33 -21.04 -13.51
C GLY A 594 26.86 -20.93 -13.09
N THR A 595 26.20 -22.07 -13.03
CA THR A 595 24.90 -22.20 -12.37
C THR A 595 25.08 -21.98 -10.87
N VAL A 596 24.63 -20.83 -10.37
CA VAL A 596 24.35 -20.68 -8.94
C VAL A 596 23.18 -21.62 -8.64
N ASP A 597 23.48 -22.75 -7.99
CA ASP A 597 22.44 -23.59 -7.39
C ASP A 597 21.69 -22.75 -6.35
N PRO A 598 20.35 -22.74 -6.35
CA PRO A 598 19.58 -21.95 -5.40
C PRO A 598 19.76 -22.40 -3.95
N GLU A 599 20.71 -21.80 -3.25
CA GLU A 599 20.79 -21.85 -1.80
C GLU A 599 19.61 -21.09 -1.16
N CYS A 600 19.38 -21.36 0.14
CA CYS A 600 18.40 -20.65 0.94
C CYS A 600 18.53 -19.11 0.81
N PRO A 601 17.42 -18.36 0.93
CA PRO A 601 17.46 -16.93 1.17
C PRO A 601 18.34 -16.58 2.37
N ALA A 602 19.07 -15.47 2.30
CA ALA A 602 20.03 -15.05 3.32
C ALA A 602 19.38 -14.89 4.71
N TYR A 603 18.07 -14.62 4.74
CA TYR A 603 17.24 -14.64 5.93
C TYR A 603 17.42 -15.91 6.80
N PHE A 604 17.52 -17.08 6.17
CA PHE A 604 17.60 -18.37 6.86
C PHE A 604 19.00 -18.72 7.39
N VAL A 605 20.00 -17.87 7.18
CA VAL A 605 21.34 -18.04 7.80
C VAL A 605 21.26 -17.87 9.32
N GLU A 606 20.37 -17.00 9.80
CA GLU A 606 20.17 -16.70 11.23
C GLU A 606 18.80 -17.17 11.78
N HIS A 607 17.92 -17.72 10.92
CA HIS A 607 16.53 -18.05 11.27
C HIS A 607 16.12 -19.43 10.72
N GLU A 608 15.61 -20.33 11.57
CA GLU A 608 15.07 -21.63 11.14
C GLU A 608 13.81 -21.49 10.25
N ARG A 609 13.03 -20.43 10.48
CA ARG A 609 11.76 -20.14 9.79
C ARG A 609 11.52 -18.63 9.66
N ALA A 610 10.92 -18.22 8.55
CA ALA A 610 10.45 -16.86 8.31
C ALA A 610 8.97 -16.74 8.68
N GLU A 611 8.62 -15.72 9.47
CA GLU A 611 7.22 -15.33 9.68
C GLU A 611 6.84 -14.32 8.59
N ILE A 612 5.91 -14.70 7.72
CA ILE A 612 5.53 -13.98 6.48
C ILE A 612 4.13 -13.33 6.55
N ASP A 613 3.37 -13.68 7.59
CA ASP A 613 2.17 -12.99 8.09
C ASP A 613 2.06 -13.33 9.58
N ASN A 614 1.21 -12.67 10.36
CA ASN A 614 1.18 -12.87 11.81
C ASN A 614 0.80 -14.33 12.16
N GLY A 615 1.72 -15.07 12.79
CA GLY A 615 1.55 -16.50 13.08
C GLY A 615 1.69 -17.44 11.88
N VAL A 616 1.97 -16.94 10.67
CA VAL A 616 2.17 -17.74 9.44
C VAL A 616 3.67 -17.86 9.17
N TYR A 617 4.19 -19.08 9.25
CA TYR A 617 5.63 -19.38 9.16
C TYR A 617 5.95 -20.30 7.99
N VAL A 618 7.12 -20.11 7.36
CA VAL A 618 7.69 -20.99 6.34
C VAL A 618 9.19 -21.21 6.54
N THR A 619 9.68 -22.37 6.11
CA THR A 619 11.09 -22.77 6.14
C THR A 619 11.74 -22.62 4.77
N CYS A 620 13.08 -22.61 4.71
CA CYS A 620 13.79 -22.68 3.43
C CYS A 620 13.36 -23.89 2.58
N LYS A 621 13.07 -25.05 3.21
CA LYS A 621 12.66 -26.28 2.51
C LYS A 621 11.37 -26.11 1.71
N GLU A 622 10.42 -25.33 2.23
CA GLU A 622 9.13 -25.07 1.56
C GLU A 622 9.27 -24.03 0.42
N LEU A 623 10.24 -23.12 0.51
CA LEU A 623 10.49 -22.12 -0.52
C LEU A 623 11.41 -22.61 -1.66
N LEU A 624 12.29 -23.57 -1.37
CA LEU A 624 13.32 -24.05 -2.30
C LEU A 624 12.79 -24.51 -3.67
N PRO A 625 11.64 -25.22 -3.80
CA PRO A 625 11.09 -25.62 -5.11
C PRO A 625 10.80 -24.43 -6.04
N TYR A 626 10.31 -23.31 -5.50
CA TYR A 626 10.02 -22.09 -6.26
C TYR A 626 11.29 -21.41 -6.77
N TYR A 627 12.39 -21.46 -6.01
CA TYR A 627 13.70 -20.95 -6.46
C TYR A 627 14.35 -21.84 -7.52
N LEU A 628 14.14 -23.17 -7.45
CA LEU A 628 14.60 -24.15 -8.43
C LEU A 628 13.75 -24.18 -9.72
N GLY A 629 12.52 -23.68 -9.67
CA GLY A 629 11.54 -23.78 -10.76
C GLY A 629 10.85 -25.15 -10.86
N HIS A 630 10.94 -25.99 -9.83
CA HIS A 630 10.35 -27.34 -9.79
C HIS A 630 8.88 -27.34 -9.35
N VAL A 631 8.06 -26.44 -9.91
CA VAL A 631 6.67 -26.20 -9.48
C VAL A 631 5.67 -26.31 -10.65
N GLU A 632 6.07 -26.96 -11.75
CA GLU A 632 5.26 -27.05 -12.98
C GLU A 632 3.90 -27.74 -12.76
N ASP A 633 3.81 -28.69 -11.83
CA ASP A 633 2.58 -29.43 -11.55
C ASP A 633 1.46 -28.59 -10.90
N GLN A 634 1.79 -27.56 -10.10
CA GLN A 634 0.78 -26.79 -9.34
C GLN A 634 0.03 -25.72 -10.16
N TYR A 635 0.39 -25.52 -11.43
CA TYR A 635 -0.25 -24.55 -12.33
C TYR A 635 -0.97 -25.21 -13.51
N SER A 636 -1.12 -26.54 -13.48
CA SER A 636 -1.65 -27.38 -14.58
C SER A 636 -3.12 -27.15 -14.94
#